data_AF-A0A4V2A9C9-F1
#
_entry.id   AF-A0A4V2A9C9-F1
#
_cell.length_a   1.000
_cell.length_b   1.000
_cell.length_c   1.000
_cell.angle_alpha   90.00
_cell.angle_beta   90.00
_cell.angle_gamma   90.00
#
_symmetry.space_group_name_H-M   'P 1'
#
loop_
_entity.id
_entity.type
_entity.pdbx_description
1 polymer ?
#
loop_
_entity_poly.entity_id
_entity_poly.type
_entity_poly.pdbx_seq_one_letter_code
_entity_poly.pdbx_strand_id
1 'polypeptide(L)'
;MKYGKGIQQLPKNLRKLAAATMEQIPASSIPVLSKKYLFHSRYEKIKSFLKDPSEKNILVSITRHMTEKEINSLFKTEIKKLTTAFDSDELQPAFFSTLDYVMAVDYQTYLVDDILQKVDRAGMSVSLEGREPFLDQRIIEWAAQLPMEYKYRNGQKKIILKDIVHKYIPKEIMDRPKMGFGIPIDKWLQGDLKSFVGEFFDENYIEKQGIFNNVEIQRLRRSFYNGKVERAEKIWFLLMFQLWYERWMK
;
A
#
# COMPACT_ATOMS: atom_id res chain seq x y z
N MET A 1 5.85 -12.14 9.86
CA MET A 1 5.35 -10.79 10.21
C MET A 1 4.69 -10.77 11.59
N LYS A 2 4.68 -9.63 12.30
CA LYS A 2 4.16 -9.47 13.68
C LYS A 2 2.72 -10.00 13.89
N TYR A 3 1.90 -10.01 12.83
CA TYR A 3 0.49 -10.42 12.90
C TYR A 3 0.16 -11.74 12.17
N GLY A 4 0.99 -12.18 11.22
CA GLY A 4 0.72 -13.38 10.42
C GLY A 4 0.79 -14.67 11.23
N LYS A 5 1.78 -14.80 12.13
CA LYS A 5 1.98 -16.03 12.92
C LYS A 5 0.80 -16.33 13.86
N GLY A 6 0.24 -15.31 14.51
CA GLY A 6 -0.88 -15.51 15.45
C GLY A 6 -2.19 -15.89 14.75
N ILE A 7 -2.47 -15.30 13.58
CA ILE A 7 -3.66 -15.66 12.80
C ILE A 7 -3.49 -17.06 12.16
N GLN A 8 -2.31 -17.38 11.64
CA GLN A 8 -2.03 -18.70 11.05
C GLN A 8 -2.13 -19.85 12.07
N GLN A 9 -1.88 -19.58 13.36
CA GLN A 9 -2.05 -20.54 14.45
C GLN A 9 -3.52 -20.86 14.78
N LEU A 10 -4.47 -20.02 14.37
CA LEU A 10 -5.89 -20.30 14.60
C LEU A 10 -6.40 -21.38 13.62
N PRO A 11 -7.11 -22.42 14.13
CA PRO A 11 -7.77 -23.41 13.28
C PRO A 11 -8.65 -22.77 12.21
N LYS A 12 -8.62 -23.34 11.00
CA LYS A 12 -9.35 -22.83 9.82
C LYS A 12 -10.84 -22.56 10.12
N ASN A 13 -11.48 -23.42 10.90
CA ASN A 13 -12.89 -23.30 11.24
C ASN A 13 -13.18 -22.09 12.15
N LEU A 14 -12.34 -21.85 13.16
CA LEU A 14 -12.45 -20.68 14.03
C LEU A 14 -12.21 -19.38 13.27
N ARG A 15 -11.23 -19.37 12.34
CA ARG A 15 -11.00 -18.21 11.47
C ARG A 15 -12.17 -17.90 10.55
N LYS A 16 -12.74 -18.93 9.90
CA LYS A 16 -13.92 -18.78 9.05
C LYS A 16 -15.13 -18.28 9.84
N LEU A 17 -15.36 -18.83 11.04
CA LEU A 17 -16.43 -18.37 11.92
C LEU A 17 -16.25 -16.89 12.29
N ALA A 18 -15.05 -16.50 12.74
CA ALA A 18 -14.75 -15.11 13.07
C ALA A 18 -14.95 -14.17 11.87
N ALA A 19 -14.46 -14.56 10.68
CA ALA A 19 -14.67 -13.78 9.47
C ALA A 19 -16.15 -13.62 9.11
N ALA A 20 -16.94 -14.69 9.20
CA ALA A 20 -18.38 -14.68 8.94
C ALA A 20 -19.14 -13.81 9.94
N THR A 21 -18.80 -13.88 11.24
CA THR A 21 -19.36 -12.99 12.26
C THR A 21 -19.05 -11.52 11.94
N MET A 22 -17.81 -11.24 11.53
CA MET A 22 -17.40 -9.88 11.16
C MET A 22 -18.05 -9.39 9.85
N GLU A 23 -18.57 -10.25 8.98
CA GLU A 23 -19.37 -9.85 7.81
C GLU A 23 -20.76 -9.37 8.22
N GLN A 24 -21.35 -10.01 9.22
CA GLN A 24 -22.68 -9.65 9.74
C GLN A 24 -22.66 -8.36 10.56
N ILE A 25 -21.48 -7.91 10.99
CA ILE A 25 -21.29 -6.69 11.76
C ILE A 25 -20.53 -5.68 10.88
N PRO A 26 -21.23 -4.73 10.23
CA PRO A 26 -20.58 -3.66 9.48
C PRO A 26 -19.62 -2.87 10.36
N ALA A 27 -18.46 -2.46 9.82
CA ALA A 27 -17.52 -1.63 10.57
C ALA A 27 -18.15 -0.31 11.07
N SER A 28 -19.16 0.19 10.37
CA SER A 28 -19.91 1.40 10.72
C SER A 28 -20.81 1.22 11.95
N SER A 29 -21.27 0.00 12.25
CA SER A 29 -22.18 -0.28 13.36
C SER A 29 -21.45 -0.40 14.71
N ILE A 30 -20.12 -0.47 14.72
CA ILE A 30 -19.32 -0.60 15.94
C ILE A 30 -19.16 0.78 16.59
N PRO A 31 -19.85 1.08 17.71
CA PRO A 31 -19.84 2.40 18.32
C PRO A 31 -18.44 2.77 18.79
N VAL A 32 -18.11 4.07 18.79
CA VAL A 32 -16.81 4.64 19.18
C VAL A 32 -15.64 4.28 18.24
N LEU A 33 -15.50 3.01 17.83
CA LEU A 33 -14.45 2.57 16.93
C LEU A 33 -14.69 2.98 15.48
N SER A 34 -15.95 3.00 15.00
CA SER A 34 -16.29 3.42 13.64
C SER A 34 -15.84 4.85 13.31
N LYS A 35 -15.76 5.72 14.33
CA LYS A 35 -15.29 7.11 14.22
C LYS A 35 -13.77 7.25 14.30
N LYS A 36 -13.04 6.19 14.64
CA LYS A 36 -11.56 6.24 14.69
C LYS A 36 -10.99 6.23 13.27
N TYR A 37 -9.97 7.06 13.08
CA TYR A 37 -9.22 7.15 11.84
C TYR A 37 -8.76 5.76 11.35
N LEU A 38 -9.06 5.44 10.08
CA LEU A 38 -8.73 4.17 9.41
C LEU A 38 -9.35 2.89 10.02
N PHE A 39 -10.28 2.98 10.97
CA PHE A 39 -10.86 1.79 11.58
C PHE A 39 -11.50 0.85 10.56
N HIS A 40 -12.33 1.39 9.66
CA HIS A 40 -12.98 0.63 8.59
C HIS A 40 -11.97 -0.15 7.76
N SER A 41 -10.89 0.51 7.31
CA SER A 41 -9.82 -0.15 6.54
C SER A 41 -9.12 -1.26 7.33
N ARG A 42 -8.80 -1.02 8.61
CA ARG A 42 -8.17 -2.04 9.47
C ARG A 42 -9.10 -3.23 9.71
N TYR A 43 -10.39 -2.99 9.91
CA TYR A 43 -11.42 -4.02 10.09
C TYR A 43 -11.52 -4.92 8.86
N GLU A 44 -11.60 -4.34 7.65
CA GLU A 44 -11.60 -5.09 6.40
C GLU A 44 -10.32 -5.90 6.18
N LYS A 45 -9.15 -5.36 6.53
CA LYS A 45 -7.87 -6.09 6.44
C LYS A 45 -7.86 -7.32 7.36
N ILE A 46 -8.34 -7.18 8.59
CA ILE A 46 -8.42 -8.32 9.53
C ILE A 46 -9.36 -9.40 8.98
N LYS A 47 -10.55 -9.02 8.48
CA LYS A 47 -11.46 -9.98 7.83
C LYS A 47 -10.79 -10.72 6.68
N SER A 48 -10.08 -9.99 5.82
CA SER A 48 -9.34 -10.56 4.71
C SER A 48 -8.29 -11.58 5.18
N PHE A 49 -7.51 -11.25 6.21
CA PHE A 49 -6.50 -12.16 6.79
C PHE A 49 -7.09 -13.40 7.46
N LEU A 50 -8.26 -13.27 8.08
CA LEU A 50 -8.96 -14.42 8.66
C LEU A 50 -9.42 -15.39 7.57
N LYS A 51 -9.96 -14.88 6.46
CA LYS A 51 -10.40 -15.67 5.31
C LYS A 51 -9.25 -16.37 4.60
N ASP A 52 -8.20 -15.61 4.29
CA ASP A 52 -7.01 -16.09 3.61
C ASP A 52 -5.74 -15.54 4.28
N PRO A 53 -5.00 -16.35 5.04
CA PRO A 53 -3.77 -15.92 5.70
C PRO A 53 -2.53 -16.12 4.81
N SER A 54 -2.72 -16.35 3.50
CA SER A 54 -1.62 -16.52 2.53
C SER A 54 -0.71 -15.30 2.49
N GLU A 55 0.56 -15.55 2.17
CA GLU A 55 1.61 -14.56 1.91
C GLU A 55 1.12 -13.47 0.95
N LYS A 56 0.54 -13.92 -0.16
CA LYS A 56 -0.03 -13.07 -1.21
C LYS A 56 -1.15 -12.19 -0.66
N ASN A 57 -2.13 -12.75 0.05
CA ASN A 57 -3.23 -11.94 0.57
C ASN A 57 -2.77 -10.97 1.67
N ILE A 58 -1.78 -11.36 2.48
CA ILE A 58 -1.13 -10.45 3.43
C ILE A 58 -0.53 -9.27 2.70
N LEU A 59 0.31 -9.52 1.69
CA LEU A 59 0.97 -8.49 0.90
C LEU A 59 -0.03 -7.58 0.20
N VAL A 60 -0.96 -8.16 -0.56
CA VAL A 60 -1.99 -7.41 -1.30
C VAL A 60 -2.81 -6.55 -0.34
N SER A 61 -3.21 -7.05 0.84
CA SER A 61 -4.02 -6.24 1.75
C SER A 61 -3.24 -5.12 2.44
N ILE A 62 -1.93 -5.24 2.61
CA ILE A 62 -1.12 -4.15 3.17
C ILE A 62 -0.83 -3.07 2.13
N THR A 63 -0.58 -3.45 0.87
CA THR A 63 -0.22 -2.52 -0.23
C THR A 63 -1.45 -1.92 -0.92
N ARG A 64 -2.58 -2.63 -0.96
CA ARG A 64 -3.80 -2.17 -1.62
C ARG A 64 -4.41 -0.95 -0.94
N HIS A 65 -4.82 0.03 -1.75
CA HIS A 65 -5.47 1.25 -1.30
C HIS A 65 -6.99 1.26 -1.46
N MET A 66 -7.50 0.60 -2.50
CA MET A 66 -8.94 0.42 -2.75
C MET A 66 -9.25 -1.07 -2.96
N THR A 67 -10.34 -1.53 -2.37
CA THR A 67 -10.86 -2.90 -2.55
C THR A 67 -11.51 -3.07 -3.92
N GLU A 68 -11.69 -4.32 -4.37
CA GLU A 68 -12.37 -4.62 -5.63
C GLU A 68 -13.81 -4.07 -5.65
N LYS A 69 -14.51 -4.12 -4.51
CA LYS A 69 -15.84 -3.52 -4.37
C LYS A 69 -15.82 -2.00 -4.60
N GLU A 70 -14.84 -1.32 -4.02
CA GLU A 70 -14.70 0.14 -4.18
C GLU A 70 -14.33 0.50 -5.63
N ILE A 71 -13.44 -0.25 -6.26
CA ILE A 71 -13.10 -0.07 -7.68
C ILE A 71 -14.34 -0.27 -8.55
N ASN A 72 -15.09 -1.35 -8.37
CA ASN A 72 -16.28 -1.61 -9.18
C ASN A 72 -17.38 -0.56 -8.98
N SER A 73 -17.51 0.04 -7.79
CA SER A 73 -18.44 1.16 -7.59
C SER A 73 -17.95 2.48 -8.20
N LEU A 74 -16.63 2.64 -8.36
CA LEU A 74 -15.98 3.87 -8.78
C LEU A 74 -16.04 4.09 -10.30
N PHE A 75 -16.04 3.02 -11.09
CA PHE A 75 -16.09 3.11 -12.55
C PHE A 75 -17.52 2.89 -13.09
N LYS A 76 -17.83 3.51 -14.23
CA LYS A 76 -19.12 3.31 -14.92
C LYS A 76 -19.21 1.95 -15.62
N THR A 77 -18.08 1.40 -16.01
CA THR A 77 -17.98 0.12 -16.73
C THR A 77 -17.35 -0.95 -15.85
N GLU A 78 -17.60 -2.20 -16.20
CA GLU A 78 -16.89 -3.32 -15.59
C GLU A 78 -15.38 -3.20 -15.84
N ILE A 79 -14.59 -3.43 -14.79
CA ILE A 79 -13.14 -3.33 -14.85
C ILE A 79 -12.55 -4.73 -14.99
N LYS A 80 -11.81 -4.92 -16.09
CA LYS A 80 -11.00 -6.11 -16.27
C LYS A 80 -9.74 -6.02 -15.41
N LYS A 81 -9.58 -6.95 -14.48
CA LYS A 81 -8.34 -7.10 -13.71
C LYS A 81 -7.21 -7.56 -14.63
N LEU A 82 -6.08 -6.87 -14.58
CA LEU A 82 -4.85 -7.27 -15.25
C LEU A 82 -4.01 -8.18 -14.35
N THR A 83 -3.27 -9.11 -14.96
CA THR A 83 -2.24 -9.88 -14.27
C THR A 83 -1.10 -8.95 -13.89
N THR A 84 -0.64 -9.06 -12.64
CA THR A 84 0.45 -8.23 -12.11
C THR A 84 1.55 -9.11 -11.49
N ALA A 85 2.67 -8.51 -11.08
CA ALA A 85 3.70 -9.23 -10.33
C ALA A 85 3.19 -9.82 -8.99
N PHE A 86 2.09 -9.29 -8.42
CA PHE A 86 1.42 -9.90 -7.26
C PHE A 86 0.77 -11.27 -7.61
N ASP A 87 0.60 -11.56 -8.89
CA ASP A 87 0.06 -12.82 -9.42
C ASP A 87 1.15 -13.77 -9.92
N SER A 88 2.43 -13.43 -9.70
CA SER A 88 3.54 -14.31 -10.08
C SER A 88 3.59 -15.58 -9.23
N ASP A 89 3.72 -16.71 -9.93
CA ASP A 89 3.96 -18.05 -9.38
C ASP A 89 5.38 -18.55 -9.69
N GLU A 90 6.29 -17.65 -10.11
CA GLU A 90 7.69 -17.99 -10.44
C GLU A 90 8.46 -18.51 -9.23
N LEU A 91 8.16 -17.96 -8.05
CA LEU A 91 8.74 -18.41 -6.80
C LEU A 91 8.08 -19.74 -6.41
N GLN A 92 8.92 -20.73 -6.15
CA GLN A 92 8.50 -22.06 -5.71
C GLN A 92 8.42 -22.13 -4.17
N PRO A 93 7.24 -22.36 -3.56
CA PRO A 93 7.04 -22.27 -2.10
C PRO A 93 7.98 -23.15 -1.27
N ALA A 94 8.52 -24.22 -1.86
CA ALA A 94 9.49 -25.11 -1.22
C ALA A 94 10.84 -24.43 -0.92
N PHE A 95 11.16 -23.31 -1.59
CA PHE A 95 12.49 -22.68 -1.56
C PHE A 95 12.49 -21.27 -1.00
N PHE A 96 11.38 -20.78 -0.43
CA PHE A 96 11.30 -19.41 0.08
C PHE A 96 10.42 -19.28 1.33
N SER A 97 10.69 -18.26 2.15
CA SER A 97 9.82 -17.87 3.26
C SER A 97 8.81 -16.80 2.82
N THR A 98 7.75 -16.57 3.61
CA THR A 98 6.81 -15.45 3.43
C THR A 98 7.51 -14.11 3.14
N LEU A 99 8.64 -13.85 3.80
CA LEU A 99 9.35 -12.59 3.63
C LEU A 99 10.13 -12.53 2.31
N ASP A 100 10.65 -13.66 1.82
CA ASP A 100 11.32 -13.74 0.52
C ASP A 100 10.34 -13.48 -0.63
N TYR A 101 9.13 -14.05 -0.56
CA TYR A 101 8.05 -13.73 -1.50
C TYR A 101 7.75 -12.22 -1.51
N VAL A 102 7.57 -11.61 -0.34
CA VAL A 102 7.30 -10.18 -0.23
C VAL A 102 8.44 -9.33 -0.81
N MET A 103 9.70 -9.67 -0.51
CA MET A 103 10.85 -8.94 -1.04
C MET A 103 10.94 -9.05 -2.56
N ALA A 104 10.66 -10.21 -3.13
CA ALA A 104 10.69 -10.41 -4.58
C ALA A 104 9.58 -9.64 -5.31
N VAL A 105 8.34 -9.67 -4.79
CA VAL A 105 7.25 -8.86 -5.35
C VAL A 105 7.55 -7.36 -5.18
N ASP A 106 8.06 -6.94 -4.03
CA ASP A 106 8.46 -5.54 -3.80
C ASP A 106 9.57 -5.11 -4.78
N TYR A 107 10.51 -6.00 -5.11
CA TYR A 107 11.57 -5.73 -6.10
C TYR A 107 11.02 -5.46 -7.49
N GLN A 108 9.94 -6.12 -7.90
CA GLN A 108 9.30 -5.96 -9.21
C GLN A 108 8.23 -4.87 -9.25
N THR A 109 7.78 -4.36 -8.10
CA THR A 109 6.67 -3.39 -8.01
C THR A 109 7.09 -2.15 -7.23
N TYR A 110 7.02 -2.18 -5.90
CA TYR A 110 7.27 -1.05 -5.03
C TYR A 110 8.63 -0.37 -5.28
N LEU A 111 9.68 -1.15 -5.55
CA LEU A 111 10.99 -0.63 -5.84
C LEU A 111 11.01 0.14 -7.17
N VAL A 112 10.49 -0.46 -8.25
CA VAL A 112 10.55 0.11 -9.60
C VAL A 112 9.54 1.25 -9.76
N ASP A 113 8.29 1.04 -9.34
CA ASP A 113 7.16 1.92 -9.63
C ASP A 113 6.96 3.08 -8.62
N ASP A 114 7.54 2.98 -7.42
CA ASP A 114 7.50 4.06 -6.40
C ASP A 114 8.89 4.60 -6.09
N ILE A 115 9.78 3.74 -5.56
CA ILE A 115 11.05 4.23 -5.00
C ILE A 115 12.00 4.77 -6.07
N LEU A 116 12.31 3.97 -7.09
CA LEU A 116 13.27 4.33 -8.13
C LEU A 116 12.69 5.38 -9.07
N GLN A 117 11.45 5.17 -9.54
CA GLN A 117 10.80 6.08 -10.46
C GLN A 117 10.75 7.53 -9.95
N LYS A 118 10.45 7.77 -8.67
CA LYS A 118 10.37 9.15 -8.16
C LYS A 118 11.74 9.80 -8.02
N VAL A 119 12.75 9.04 -7.58
CA VAL A 119 14.10 9.57 -7.35
C VAL A 119 14.73 9.92 -8.69
N ASP A 120 14.62 9.02 -9.67
CA ASP A 120 15.11 9.23 -11.02
C ASP A 120 14.44 10.45 -11.67
N ARG A 121 13.11 10.50 -11.71
CA ARG A 121 12.37 11.62 -12.34
C ARG A 121 12.66 12.95 -11.66
N ALA A 122 12.73 13.00 -10.33
CA ALA A 122 13.02 14.23 -9.61
C ALA A 122 14.47 14.69 -9.84
N GLY A 123 15.45 13.77 -9.77
CA GLY A 123 16.85 14.09 -10.01
C GLY A 123 17.09 14.56 -11.44
N MET A 124 16.62 13.78 -12.43
CA MET A 124 16.81 14.08 -13.84
C MET A 124 16.12 15.36 -14.29
N SER A 125 15.03 15.78 -13.61
CA SER A 125 14.38 17.06 -13.88
C SER A 125 15.29 18.28 -13.65
N VAL A 126 16.37 18.09 -12.87
CA VAL A 126 17.40 19.10 -12.59
C VAL A 126 18.82 18.58 -12.92
N SER A 127 18.92 17.62 -13.84
CA SER A 127 20.19 17.03 -14.30
C SER A 127 21.06 16.42 -13.18
N LEU A 128 20.42 15.88 -12.14
CA LEU A 128 21.08 15.14 -11.07
C LEU A 128 20.85 13.64 -11.22
N GLU A 129 21.93 12.86 -11.21
CA GLU A 129 21.88 11.40 -11.27
C GLU A 129 22.00 10.80 -9.86
N GLY A 130 20.96 10.08 -9.43
CA GLY A 130 21.01 9.25 -8.22
C GLY A 130 21.77 7.95 -8.47
N ARG A 131 22.47 7.44 -7.44
CA ARG A 131 23.08 6.12 -7.47
C ARG A 131 22.63 5.33 -6.24
N GLU A 132 22.27 4.06 -6.45
CA GLU A 132 21.73 3.18 -5.43
C GLU A 132 22.69 2.00 -5.15
N PRO A 133 23.78 2.18 -4.37
CA PRO A 133 24.78 1.14 -4.15
C PRO A 133 24.24 -0.19 -3.64
N PHE A 134 23.15 -0.16 -2.85
CA PHE A 134 22.51 -1.38 -2.35
C PHE A 134 21.80 -2.20 -3.43
N LEU A 135 21.58 -1.62 -4.62
CA LEU A 135 21.00 -2.29 -5.77
C LEU A 135 22.06 -2.78 -6.78
N ASP A 136 23.33 -2.78 -6.40
CA ASP A 136 24.34 -3.51 -7.17
C ASP A 136 23.90 -4.97 -7.32
N GLN A 137 23.93 -5.47 -8.56
CA GLN A 137 23.45 -6.82 -8.89
C GLN A 137 24.10 -7.89 -8.02
N ARG A 138 25.40 -7.78 -7.74
CA ARG A 138 26.13 -8.76 -6.92
C ARG A 138 25.63 -8.78 -5.48
N ILE A 139 25.27 -7.60 -4.96
CA ILE A 139 24.72 -7.47 -3.61
C ILE A 139 23.32 -8.08 -3.56
N ILE A 140 22.46 -7.79 -4.54
CA ILE A 140 21.09 -8.33 -4.57
C ILE A 140 21.11 -9.85 -4.72
N GLU A 141 21.88 -10.39 -5.68
CA GLU A 141 21.97 -11.83 -5.93
C GLU A 141 22.47 -12.60 -4.70
N TRP A 142 23.47 -12.06 -4.01
CA TRP A 142 23.95 -12.62 -2.76
C TRP A 142 22.92 -12.50 -1.63
N ALA A 143 22.29 -11.33 -1.48
CA ALA A 143 21.30 -11.09 -0.44
C ALA A 143 20.03 -11.92 -0.63
N ALA A 144 19.67 -12.27 -1.86
CA ALA A 144 18.56 -13.17 -2.18
C ALA A 144 18.77 -14.57 -1.58
N GLN A 145 20.01 -15.06 -1.57
CA GLN A 145 20.39 -16.37 -1.02
C GLN A 145 20.62 -16.36 0.49
N LEU A 146 20.70 -15.18 1.11
CA LEU A 146 21.04 -15.04 2.53
C LEU A 146 19.92 -15.60 3.44
N PRO A 147 20.25 -16.46 4.43
CA PRO A 147 19.26 -17.00 5.36
C PRO A 147 18.49 -15.92 6.12
N MET A 148 17.24 -16.22 6.44
CA MET A 148 16.30 -15.21 6.89
C MET A 148 16.64 -14.58 8.23
N GLU A 149 17.28 -15.32 9.12
CA GLU A 149 17.73 -14.86 10.43
C GLU A 149 18.73 -13.70 10.36
N TYR A 150 19.45 -13.54 9.25
CA TYR A 150 20.36 -12.41 9.02
C TYR A 150 19.64 -11.15 8.52
N LYS A 151 18.43 -11.29 7.96
CA LYS A 151 17.60 -10.14 7.55
C LYS A 151 16.61 -9.74 8.64
N TYR A 152 16.03 -10.73 9.34
CA TYR A 152 15.00 -10.54 10.36
C TYR A 152 15.03 -11.60 11.47
N ARG A 153 15.02 -11.16 12.73
CA ARG A 153 14.96 -12.04 13.92
C ARG A 153 14.25 -11.31 15.05
N ASN A 154 13.27 -11.97 15.69
CA ASN A 154 12.59 -11.47 16.89
C ASN A 154 12.10 -10.01 16.81
N GLY A 155 11.55 -9.60 15.66
CA GLY A 155 11.05 -8.23 15.45
C GLY A 155 12.12 -7.23 15.02
N GLN A 156 13.41 -7.58 15.14
CA GLN A 156 14.51 -6.79 14.64
C GLN A 156 14.67 -7.03 13.14
N LYS A 157 14.80 -5.93 12.38
CA LYS A 157 14.98 -5.90 10.92
C LYS A 157 16.40 -5.46 10.61
N LYS A 158 16.89 -5.81 9.41
CA LYS A 158 18.18 -5.36 8.86
C LYS A 158 19.37 -5.78 9.74
N ILE A 159 19.34 -6.99 10.30
CA ILE A 159 20.32 -7.44 11.31
C ILE A 159 21.74 -7.37 10.76
N ILE A 160 22.00 -8.00 9.62
CA ILE A 160 23.33 -7.99 9.02
C ILE A 160 23.83 -6.57 8.70
N LEU A 161 22.95 -5.68 8.25
CA LEU A 161 23.31 -4.28 8.00
C LEU A 161 23.63 -3.54 9.30
N LYS A 162 22.92 -3.82 10.39
CA LYS A 162 23.21 -3.27 11.72
C LYS A 162 24.55 -3.78 12.25
N ASP A 163 24.80 -5.09 12.14
CA ASP A 163 26.06 -5.71 12.57
C ASP A 163 27.26 -5.13 11.82
N ILE A 164 27.10 -4.81 10.52
CA ILE A 164 28.13 -4.13 9.74
C ILE A 164 28.27 -2.67 10.15
N VAL A 165 27.18 -1.90 10.21
CA VAL A 165 27.26 -0.45 10.44
C VAL A 165 27.78 -0.12 11.84
N HIS A 166 27.48 -0.96 12.84
CA HIS A 166 27.96 -0.78 14.22
C HIS A 166 29.48 -0.99 14.37
N LYS A 167 30.17 -1.50 13.34
CA LYS A 167 31.64 -1.51 13.29
C LYS A 167 32.23 -0.14 12.98
N TYR A 168 31.45 0.76 12.39
CA TYR A 168 31.91 2.04 11.85
C TYR A 168 31.20 3.25 12.47
N ILE A 169 29.96 3.08 12.93
CA ILE A 169 29.11 4.17 13.44
C ILE A 169 28.54 3.77 14.81
N PRO A 170 28.59 4.67 15.82
CA PRO A 170 28.02 4.43 17.14
C PRO A 170 26.54 4.00 17.09
N LYS A 171 26.17 3.09 18.00
CA LYS A 171 24.83 2.50 18.05
C LYS A 171 23.75 3.56 18.31
N GLU A 172 24.07 4.55 19.12
CA GLU A 172 23.18 5.63 19.54
C GLU A 172 22.62 6.43 18.34
N ILE A 173 23.39 6.52 17.25
CA ILE A 173 23.01 7.22 16.03
C ILE A 173 22.14 6.31 15.13
N MET A 174 22.50 5.02 15.05
CA MET A 174 21.94 4.08 14.08
C MET A 174 20.71 3.30 14.59
N ASP A 175 20.56 3.12 15.91
CA ASP A 175 19.47 2.36 16.52
C ASP A 175 18.21 3.18 16.80
N ARG A 176 18.07 4.33 16.14
CA ARG A 176 16.84 5.12 16.14
C ARG A 176 15.66 4.40 15.46
N PRO A 177 14.41 4.72 15.81
CA PRO A 177 13.23 4.18 15.11
C PRO A 177 13.27 4.45 13.60
N LYS A 178 12.79 3.49 12.79
CA LYS A 178 12.69 3.66 11.33
C LYS A 178 11.73 4.82 11.02
N MET A 179 12.26 5.83 10.35
CA MET A 179 11.47 6.90 9.74
C MET A 179 11.26 6.59 8.24
N GLY A 180 10.04 6.81 7.76
CA GLY A 180 9.73 6.75 6.33
C GLY A 180 9.87 8.12 5.67
N PHE A 181 9.82 8.15 4.35
CA PHE A 181 9.78 9.38 3.53
C PHE A 181 8.34 9.71 3.14
N GLY A 182 7.42 9.65 4.11
CA GLY A 182 6.01 9.93 3.87
C GLY A 182 5.79 11.41 3.59
N ILE A 183 5.14 11.73 2.46
CA ILE A 183 4.70 13.08 2.14
C ILE A 183 3.36 13.38 2.84
N PRO A 184 3.09 14.64 3.23
CA PRO A 184 1.90 14.99 4.00
C PRO A 184 0.66 15.17 3.10
N ILE A 185 0.29 14.14 2.33
CA ILE A 185 -0.82 14.17 1.36
C ILE A 185 -2.11 14.72 1.98
N ASP A 186 -2.45 14.28 3.19
CA ASP A 186 -3.67 14.75 3.88
C ASP A 186 -3.68 16.28 4.08
N LYS A 187 -2.52 16.87 4.43
CA LYS A 187 -2.40 18.31 4.63
C LYS A 187 -2.50 19.06 3.31
N TRP A 188 -1.82 18.57 2.26
CA TRP A 188 -1.88 19.19 0.94
C TRP A 188 -3.30 19.17 0.36
N LEU A 189 -4.01 18.04 0.45
CA LEU A 189 -5.39 17.93 -0.02
C LEU A 189 -6.39 18.78 0.78
N GLN A 190 -6.08 19.12 2.02
CA GLN A 190 -6.89 20.01 2.86
C GLN A 190 -6.58 21.49 2.67
N GLY A 191 -5.34 21.81 2.27
CA GLY A 191 -4.87 23.15 1.98
C GLY A 191 -4.68 23.36 0.49
N ASP A 192 -3.41 23.39 0.08
CA ASP A 192 -2.95 23.86 -1.23
C ASP A 192 -3.63 23.20 -2.44
N LEU A 193 -4.02 21.93 -2.33
CA LEU A 193 -4.65 21.16 -3.42
C LEU A 193 -6.17 21.10 -3.33
N LYS A 194 -6.78 21.75 -2.34
CA LYS A 194 -8.24 21.70 -2.14
C LYS A 194 -9.01 22.31 -3.31
N SER A 195 -8.50 23.39 -3.90
CA SER A 195 -9.09 24.03 -5.09
C SER A 195 -9.04 23.09 -6.30
N PHE A 196 -7.88 22.44 -6.53
CA PHE A 196 -7.70 21.45 -7.58
C PHE A 196 -8.66 20.27 -7.45
N VAL A 197 -8.83 19.72 -6.24
CA VAL A 197 -9.85 18.67 -6.03
C VAL A 197 -11.24 19.20 -6.34
N GLY A 198 -11.55 20.45 -5.98
CA GLY A 198 -12.84 21.07 -6.30
C GLY A 198 -13.12 21.19 -7.79
N GLU A 199 -12.12 21.60 -8.57
CA GLU A 199 -12.18 21.75 -10.02
C GLU A 199 -12.26 20.41 -10.75
N PHE A 200 -11.33 19.51 -10.47
CA PHE A 200 -11.20 18.24 -11.19
C PHE A 200 -12.20 17.17 -10.74
N PHE A 201 -12.91 17.39 -9.63
CA PHE A 201 -13.99 16.52 -9.17
C PHE A 201 -15.33 17.25 -9.29
N ASP A 202 -15.43 18.26 -10.16
CA ASP A 202 -16.71 18.84 -10.55
C ASP A 202 -17.61 17.79 -11.20
N GLU A 203 -18.91 17.85 -10.92
CA GLU A 203 -19.87 16.86 -11.41
C GLU A 203 -19.94 16.83 -12.94
N ASN A 204 -19.98 18.00 -13.59
CA ASN A 204 -20.07 18.06 -15.05
C ASN A 204 -18.76 17.60 -15.69
N TYR A 205 -17.62 17.93 -15.07
CA TYR A 205 -16.32 17.51 -15.53
C TYR A 205 -16.18 15.97 -15.51
N ILE A 206 -16.52 15.34 -14.40
CA ILE A 206 -16.49 13.87 -14.25
C ILE A 206 -17.49 13.20 -15.20
N GLU A 207 -18.71 13.75 -15.31
CA GLU A 207 -19.76 13.16 -16.15
C GLU A 207 -19.35 13.16 -17.62
N LYS A 208 -18.77 14.26 -18.10
CA LYS A 208 -18.28 14.42 -19.48
C LYS A 208 -17.22 13.39 -19.87
N GLN A 209 -16.38 12.96 -18.93
CA GLN A 209 -15.35 11.95 -19.19
C GLN A 209 -15.94 10.57 -19.43
N GLY A 210 -17.10 10.26 -18.85
CA GLY A 210 -17.75 8.96 -18.99
C GLY A 210 -17.01 7.78 -18.34
N ILE A 211 -15.97 8.03 -17.53
CA ILE A 211 -15.12 6.98 -16.94
C ILE A 211 -15.59 6.63 -15.52
N PHE A 212 -15.68 7.63 -14.64
CA PHE A 212 -16.01 7.41 -13.23
C PHE A 212 -17.49 7.61 -12.94
N ASN A 213 -17.97 6.85 -11.97
CA ASN A 213 -19.28 7.04 -11.37
C ASN A 213 -19.27 8.32 -10.53
N ASN A 214 -19.95 9.35 -11.01
CA ASN A 214 -20.00 10.66 -10.38
C ASN A 214 -20.53 10.60 -8.94
N VAL A 215 -21.56 9.78 -8.67
CA VAL A 215 -22.12 9.60 -7.32
C VAL A 215 -21.05 9.14 -6.34
N GLU A 216 -20.19 8.19 -6.75
CA GLU A 216 -19.12 7.66 -5.92
C GLU A 216 -17.97 8.65 -5.74
N ILE A 217 -17.60 9.40 -6.79
CA ILE A 217 -16.62 10.49 -6.69
C ILE A 217 -17.07 11.55 -5.69
N GLN A 218 -18.32 12.02 -5.78
CA GLN A 218 -18.85 13.02 -4.85
C GLN A 218 -18.99 12.46 -3.43
N ARG A 219 -19.30 11.17 -3.28
CA ARG A 219 -19.31 10.50 -1.96
C ARG A 219 -17.91 10.50 -1.35
N LEU A 220 -16.88 10.10 -2.10
CA LEU A 220 -15.48 10.08 -1.64
C LEU A 220 -15.01 11.48 -1.26
N ARG A 221 -15.26 12.48 -2.12
CA ARG A 221 -14.91 13.89 -1.86
C ARG A 221 -15.55 14.40 -0.57
N ARG A 222 -16.87 14.24 -0.41
CA ARG A 222 -17.59 14.67 0.79
C ARG A 222 -17.11 13.94 2.04
N SER A 223 -16.92 12.63 1.97
CA SER A 223 -16.45 11.81 3.10
C SER A 223 -15.04 12.17 3.56
N PHE A 224 -14.16 12.54 2.62
CA PHE A 224 -12.82 13.04 2.93
C PHE A 224 -12.87 14.38 3.68
N TYR A 225 -13.57 15.38 3.13
CA TYR A 225 -13.60 16.73 3.71
C TYR A 225 -14.46 16.88 4.97
N ASN A 226 -15.52 16.07 5.13
CA ASN A 226 -16.48 16.22 6.25
C ASN A 226 -16.13 15.38 7.49
N GLY A 227 -15.10 14.54 7.46
CA GLY A 227 -14.79 13.69 8.62
C GLY A 227 -13.51 12.87 8.57
N LYS A 228 -12.67 13.04 7.53
CA LYS A 228 -11.43 12.27 7.32
C LYS A 228 -11.62 10.75 7.46
N VAL A 229 -12.81 10.26 7.09
CA VAL A 229 -13.12 8.83 7.15
C VAL A 229 -12.44 8.10 5.99
N GLU A 230 -12.32 8.78 4.84
CA GLU A 230 -11.60 8.27 3.68
C GLU A 230 -10.09 8.49 3.79
N ARG A 231 -9.36 7.56 3.19
CA ARG A 231 -7.91 7.64 3.02
C ARG A 231 -7.54 8.75 2.05
N ALA A 232 -6.65 9.64 2.45
CA ALA A 232 -6.13 10.71 1.60
C ALA A 232 -5.56 10.17 0.27
N GLU A 233 -4.95 8.99 0.29
CA GLU A 233 -4.37 8.36 -0.91
C GLU A 233 -5.42 8.06 -1.99
N LYS A 234 -6.68 7.80 -1.61
CA LYS A 234 -7.75 7.57 -2.60
C LYS A 234 -8.03 8.83 -3.41
N ILE A 235 -8.16 9.96 -2.72
CA ILE A 235 -8.37 11.26 -3.35
C ILE A 235 -7.14 11.65 -4.17
N TRP A 236 -5.95 11.40 -3.64
CA TRP A 236 -4.69 11.64 -4.35
C TRP A 236 -4.61 10.88 -5.68
N PHE A 237 -4.88 9.58 -5.70
CA PHE A 237 -4.80 8.80 -6.94
C PHE A 237 -5.81 9.27 -7.99
N LEU A 238 -7.03 9.56 -7.56
CA LEU A 238 -8.05 10.12 -8.44
C LEU A 238 -7.62 11.48 -8.98
N LEU A 239 -7.09 12.37 -8.14
CA LEU A 239 -6.60 13.68 -8.56
C LEU A 239 -5.43 13.55 -9.56
N MET A 240 -4.47 12.67 -9.30
CA MET A 240 -3.37 12.42 -10.24
C MET A 240 -3.89 11.90 -11.60
N PHE A 241 -4.88 11.00 -11.59
CA PHE A 241 -5.53 10.56 -12.82
C PHE A 241 -6.20 11.74 -13.54
N GLN A 242 -6.94 12.58 -12.83
CA GLN A 242 -7.63 13.72 -13.43
C GLN A 242 -6.65 14.72 -14.08
N LEU A 243 -5.54 15.02 -13.39
CA LEU A 243 -4.49 15.88 -13.93
C LEU A 243 -3.80 15.27 -15.16
N TRP A 244 -3.57 13.96 -15.16
CA TRP A 244 -3.06 13.26 -16.33
C TRP A 244 -4.06 13.30 -17.50
N TYR A 245 -5.34 13.03 -17.24
CA TYR A 245 -6.38 13.06 -18.25
C TYR A 245 -6.52 14.46 -18.88
N GLU A 246 -6.55 15.51 -18.04
CA GLU A 246 -6.59 16.89 -18.51
C GLU A 246 -5.43 17.24 -19.44
N ARG A 247 -4.24 16.72 -19.14
CA ARG A 247 -3.03 17.04 -19.89
C ARG A 247 -2.90 16.27 -21.21
N TRP A 248 -3.41 15.04 -21.27
CA TRP A 248 -3.05 14.10 -22.33
C TRP A 248 -4.24 13.47 -23.08
N MET A 249 -5.45 13.51 -22.52
CA MET A 249 -6.64 12.87 -23.11
C MET A 249 -7.67 13.87 -23.64
N LYS A 250 -7.58 15.14 -23.21
CA LYS A 250 -8.22 16.26 -23.90
C LYS A 250 -7.38 16.71 -25.09
#